data_AF-A0A319DK89-F1
#
_entry.id   AF-A0A319DK89-F1
#
_cell.length_a   1.000
_cell.length_b   1.000
_cell.length_c   1.000
_cell.angle_alpha   90.00
_cell.angle_beta   90.00
_cell.angle_gamma   90.00
#
_symmetry.space_group_name_H-M   'P 1'
#
loop_
_entity.id
_entity.type
_entity.pdbx_description
1 polymer ?
#
loop_
_entity_poly.entity_id
_entity_poly.type
_entity_poly.pdbx_seq_one_letter_code
_entity_poly.pdbx_strand_id
1 'polypeptide(L)'
;DAYPSALASQIVASYNPLLVGYFGPAFVHKYGCGNFHRADYFASDMPWWALQRLVGGTSGSQEKADRCHRAFTRAEASWRRMLMTQPPPPALGYGWEDMNTSVTVSKVRLREASGTPSPSTAADSDCLLYSSLSQTGVRFGMLYDLVQHHAGNHEYSSLWFRVVWGRLWMPTEGTTMTRVCEELLQESSVVVQFYHIEDGGKHEPADPAAWDRSFRSEGFQLPEMESEEVF
;
A
#
# COMPACT_ATOMS: atom_id res chain seq x y z
N ASP A 1 -11.23 25.32 -3.47
CA ASP A 1 -12.00 24.23 -2.84
C ASP A 1 -11.52 23.99 -1.43
N ALA A 2 -12.44 23.68 -0.51
CA ALA A 2 -12.10 23.47 0.90
C ALA A 2 -11.48 22.09 1.11
N TYR A 3 -10.36 22.03 1.84
CA TYR A 3 -9.78 20.78 2.32
C TYR A 3 -10.42 20.37 3.66
N PRO A 4 -10.74 19.08 3.86
CA PRO A 4 -10.64 17.98 2.90
C PRO A 4 -11.81 17.98 1.89
N SER A 5 -11.60 17.37 0.72
CA SER A 5 -12.65 17.24 -0.29
C SER A 5 -13.83 16.38 0.19
N ALA A 6 -14.99 16.54 -0.46
CA ALA A 6 -16.16 15.70 -0.17
C ALA A 6 -15.86 14.20 -0.42
N LEU A 7 -15.07 13.90 -1.46
CA LEU A 7 -14.59 12.55 -1.77
C LEU A 7 -13.70 11.98 -0.65
N ALA A 8 -12.75 12.78 -0.18
CA ALA A 8 -11.86 12.42 0.92
C ALA A 8 -12.63 12.06 2.20
N SER A 9 -13.70 12.79 2.51
CA SER A 9 -14.56 12.51 3.66
C SER A 9 -15.36 11.20 3.51
N GLN A 10 -15.78 10.86 2.29
CA GLN A 10 -16.52 9.62 2.02
C GLN A 10 -15.60 8.38 2.09
N ILE A 11 -14.36 8.48 1.62
CA ILE A 11 -13.39 7.38 1.57
C ILE A 11 -13.09 6.82 2.97
N VAL A 12 -12.90 7.69 3.96
CA VAL A 12 -12.60 7.25 5.35
C VAL A 12 -13.78 6.48 5.98
N ALA A 13 -15.00 6.67 5.47
CA ALA A 13 -16.20 5.98 5.96
C ALA A 13 -16.53 4.69 5.19
N SER A 14 -15.76 4.33 4.15
CA SER A 14 -16.16 3.29 3.18
C SER A 14 -15.10 2.24 2.90
N TYR A 15 -14.19 2.00 3.86
CA TYR A 15 -13.21 0.93 3.75
C TYR A 15 -13.84 -0.44 3.53
N ASN A 16 -13.17 -1.26 2.73
CA ASN A 16 -13.51 -2.65 2.53
C ASN A 16 -13.33 -3.44 3.86
N PRO A 17 -14.42 -3.94 4.48
CA PRO A 17 -14.36 -4.51 5.83
C PRO A 17 -13.51 -5.77 5.91
N LEU A 18 -13.40 -6.54 4.83
CA LEU A 18 -12.53 -7.71 4.77
C LEU A 18 -11.07 -7.29 4.85
N LEU A 19 -10.66 -6.26 4.09
CA LEU A 19 -9.28 -5.77 4.12
C LEU A 19 -8.95 -5.17 5.49
N VAL A 20 -9.88 -4.45 6.12
CA VAL A 20 -9.71 -3.96 7.50
C VAL A 20 -9.44 -5.11 8.47
N GLY A 21 -10.20 -6.20 8.36
CA GLY A 21 -10.05 -7.36 9.25
C GLY A 21 -8.73 -8.11 9.09
N TYR A 22 -8.18 -8.18 7.87
CA TYR A 22 -6.98 -8.98 7.58
C TYR A 22 -5.68 -8.19 7.58
N PHE A 23 -5.69 -6.90 7.23
CA PHE A 23 -4.47 -6.11 7.06
C PHE A 23 -4.26 -5.08 8.17
N GLY A 24 -5.25 -4.95 9.06
CA GLY A 24 -5.11 -4.22 10.30
C GLY A 24 -4.89 -2.71 10.12
N PRO A 25 -4.47 -2.04 11.21
CA PRO A 25 -4.39 -0.58 11.26
C PRO A 25 -3.25 0.05 10.44
N ALA A 26 -2.23 -0.71 10.01
CA ALA A 26 -1.12 -0.12 9.24
C ALA A 26 -1.54 0.37 7.86
N PHE A 27 -2.53 -0.30 7.25
CA PHE A 27 -3.03 0.06 5.92
C PHE A 27 -4.34 0.84 5.98
N VAL A 28 -5.15 0.63 7.02
CA VAL A 28 -6.47 1.24 7.14
C VAL A 28 -6.63 1.92 8.49
N HIS A 29 -6.82 3.25 8.48
CA HIS A 29 -7.06 4.02 9.70
C HIS A 29 -8.42 4.75 9.66
N LYS A 30 -9.26 4.49 10.67
CA LYS A 30 -10.60 5.09 10.84
C LYS A 30 -10.64 6.62 10.94
N TYR A 31 -9.52 7.29 11.22
CA TYR A 31 -9.44 8.74 11.34
C TYR A 31 -8.76 9.41 10.13
N GLY A 32 -8.37 8.62 9.13
CA GLY A 32 -7.71 9.10 7.92
C GLY A 32 -6.18 9.15 8.01
N CYS A 33 -5.56 9.13 9.19
CA CYS A 33 -4.10 9.18 9.32
C CYS A 33 -3.58 7.99 10.14
N GLY A 34 -2.76 7.14 9.50
CA GLY A 34 -2.00 6.03 10.09
C GLY A 34 -1.01 6.45 11.19
N ASN A 35 -0.70 5.54 12.11
CA ASN A 35 0.58 5.60 12.83
C ASN A 35 1.72 5.24 11.88
N PHE A 36 2.93 5.69 12.18
CA PHE A 36 4.11 5.21 11.48
C PHE A 36 4.46 3.79 11.96
N HIS A 37 4.80 2.93 11.00
CA HIS A 37 5.18 1.53 11.18
C HIS A 37 6.51 1.26 10.47
N ARG A 38 7.28 0.29 10.97
CA ARG A 38 8.52 -0.17 10.33
C ARG A 38 8.27 -1.49 9.60
N ALA A 39 9.31 -1.99 8.93
CA ALA A 39 9.30 -3.27 8.25
C ALA A 39 8.90 -4.43 9.19
N ASP A 40 9.33 -4.40 10.46
CA ASP A 40 8.96 -5.40 11.47
C ASP A 40 7.44 -5.62 11.64
N TYR A 41 6.60 -4.62 11.33
CA TYR A 41 5.13 -4.73 11.39
C TYR A 41 4.62 -5.93 10.57
N PHE A 42 5.24 -6.21 9.43
CA PHE A 42 4.88 -7.36 8.59
C PHE A 42 5.12 -8.69 9.31
N ALA A 43 6.09 -8.73 10.22
CA ALA A 43 6.48 -9.90 11.00
C ALA A 43 5.89 -9.93 12.43
N SER A 44 5.31 -8.85 12.92
CA SER A 44 4.71 -8.79 14.26
C SER A 44 3.19 -8.83 14.24
N ASP A 45 2.56 -8.10 13.32
CA ASP A 45 1.14 -7.75 13.41
C ASP A 45 0.30 -8.26 12.24
N MET A 46 0.91 -8.75 11.17
CA MET A 46 0.17 -9.38 10.07
C MET A 46 -0.40 -10.75 10.47
N PRO A 47 -1.71 -11.01 10.33
CA PRO A 47 -2.36 -12.20 10.87
C PRO A 47 -1.77 -13.53 10.38
N TRP A 48 -1.34 -13.62 9.12
CA TRP A 48 -0.75 -14.85 8.57
C TRP A 48 0.67 -15.10 9.06
N TRP A 49 1.37 -14.09 9.57
CA TRP A 49 2.68 -14.23 10.19
C TRP A 49 2.60 -14.40 11.71
N ALA A 50 1.61 -13.77 12.36
CA ALA A 50 1.30 -14.01 13.77
C ALA A 50 0.98 -15.49 14.05
N LEU A 51 0.38 -16.20 13.09
CA LEU A 51 0.19 -17.66 13.12
C LEU A 51 1.51 -18.43 13.19
N GLN A 52 2.59 -17.96 12.57
CA GLN A 52 3.90 -18.61 12.66
C GLN A 52 4.54 -18.39 14.05
N ARG A 53 4.24 -17.27 14.71
CA ARG A 53 4.73 -16.94 16.07
C ARG A 53 3.93 -17.62 17.19
N LEU A 54 2.61 -17.68 17.06
CA LEU A 54 1.72 -18.25 18.07
C LEU A 54 1.83 -19.77 18.17
N VAL A 55 2.20 -20.42 17.07
CA VAL A 55 2.15 -21.87 16.99
C VAL A 55 3.56 -22.45 17.15
N GLY A 56 4.01 -22.47 18.41
CA GLY A 56 5.28 -23.03 18.82
C GLY A 56 5.48 -24.48 18.34
N GLY A 57 6.46 -24.65 17.45
CA GLY A 57 7.35 -25.82 17.39
C GLY A 57 6.79 -27.20 17.03
N THR A 58 5.49 -27.36 16.72
CA THR A 58 4.94 -28.66 16.27
C THR A 58 4.91 -28.74 14.74
N SER A 59 5.27 -29.89 14.17
CA SER A 59 5.41 -30.07 12.71
C SER A 59 4.15 -29.73 11.92
N GLY A 60 2.97 -30.15 12.40
CA GLY A 60 1.68 -29.84 11.75
C GLY A 60 1.30 -28.36 11.80
N SER A 61 1.89 -27.61 12.73
CA SER A 61 1.65 -26.19 12.89
C SER A 61 2.49 -25.33 11.96
N GLN A 62 3.75 -25.73 11.76
CA GLN A 62 4.62 -25.13 10.76
C GLN A 62 4.05 -25.33 9.37
N GLU A 63 3.55 -26.52 9.05
CA GLU A 63 2.92 -26.79 7.75
C GLU A 63 1.70 -25.89 7.51
N LYS A 64 0.91 -25.63 8.55
CA LYS A 64 -0.24 -24.71 8.48
C LYS A 64 0.21 -23.27 8.25
N ALA A 65 1.24 -22.80 8.95
CA ALA A 65 1.81 -21.47 8.76
C ALA A 65 2.34 -21.30 7.32
N ASP A 66 3.11 -22.27 6.83
CA ASP A 66 3.65 -22.26 5.47
C ASP A 66 2.54 -22.28 4.41
N ARG A 67 1.44 -23.01 4.67
CA ARG A 67 0.26 -23.04 3.79
C ARG A 67 -0.45 -21.69 3.77
N CYS A 68 -0.65 -21.06 4.93
CA CYS A 68 -1.24 -19.72 5.03
C CYS A 68 -0.37 -18.69 4.32
N HIS A 69 0.95 -18.77 4.51
CA HIS A 69 1.94 -17.93 3.84
C HIS A 69 1.86 -18.05 2.31
N ARG A 70 1.93 -19.26 1.76
CA ARG A 70 1.77 -19.49 0.31
C ARG A 70 0.41 -19.03 -0.23
N ALA A 71 -0.67 -19.30 0.50
CA ALA A 71 -2.00 -18.86 0.09
C ALA A 71 -2.14 -17.34 0.07
N PHE A 72 -1.35 -16.65 0.91
CA PHE A 72 -1.29 -15.21 0.99
C PHE A 72 -0.45 -14.61 -0.15
N THR A 73 0.77 -15.11 -0.35
CA THR A 73 1.73 -14.54 -1.33
C THR A 73 1.45 -14.95 -2.77
N ARG A 74 0.56 -15.91 -3.05
CA ARG A 74 0.25 -16.32 -4.43
C ARG A 74 -0.26 -15.17 -5.31
N ALA A 75 0.08 -15.22 -6.59
CA ALA A 75 -0.26 -14.15 -7.55
C ALA A 75 -1.77 -13.88 -7.67
N GLU A 76 -2.59 -14.91 -7.54
CA GLU A 76 -4.04 -14.84 -7.74
C GLU A 76 -4.84 -14.52 -6.47
N ALA A 77 -4.16 -14.23 -5.36
CA ALA A 77 -4.81 -13.98 -4.08
C ALA A 77 -5.86 -12.86 -4.22
N SER A 78 -7.10 -13.15 -3.81
CA SER A 78 -8.26 -12.28 -4.07
C SER A 78 -8.08 -10.88 -3.51
N TRP A 79 -7.44 -10.74 -2.35
CA TRP A 79 -7.14 -9.46 -1.71
C TRP A 79 -6.38 -8.51 -2.63
N ARG A 80 -5.53 -9.01 -3.53
CA ARG A 80 -4.74 -8.17 -4.45
C ARG A 80 -5.63 -7.36 -5.39
N ARG A 81 -6.79 -7.91 -5.75
CA ARG A 81 -7.74 -7.33 -6.71
C ARG A 81 -8.84 -6.50 -6.05
N MET A 82 -8.94 -6.53 -4.72
CA MET A 82 -10.00 -5.83 -4.00
C MET A 82 -9.76 -4.33 -3.96
N LEU A 83 -10.80 -3.55 -4.23
CA LEU A 83 -10.82 -2.12 -3.99
C LEU A 83 -10.74 -1.82 -2.49
N MET A 84 -10.01 -0.76 -2.17
CA MET A 84 -9.80 -0.33 -0.79
C MET A 84 -11.02 0.36 -0.18
N THR A 85 -11.67 1.23 -0.96
CA THR A 85 -12.82 2.04 -0.52
C THR A 85 -13.89 2.12 -1.62
N GLN A 86 -15.08 2.60 -1.25
CA GLN A 86 -16.15 2.92 -2.20
C GLN A 86 -16.69 4.34 -1.93
N PRO A 87 -16.50 5.31 -2.83
CA PRO A 87 -15.89 5.18 -4.16
C PRO A 87 -14.38 4.84 -4.07
N PRO A 88 -13.83 4.18 -5.11
CA PRO A 88 -12.41 3.85 -5.15
C PRO A 88 -11.57 5.11 -5.38
N PRO A 89 -10.39 5.24 -4.73
CA PRO A 89 -9.51 6.38 -4.95
C PRO A 89 -8.97 6.34 -6.39
N PRO A 90 -8.91 7.47 -7.11
CA PRO A 90 -8.53 7.51 -8.52
C PRO A 90 -7.01 7.39 -8.76
N ALA A 91 -6.21 7.62 -7.72
CA ALA A 91 -4.75 7.57 -7.80
C ALA A 91 -4.16 7.13 -6.47
N LEU A 92 -2.92 6.66 -6.50
CA LEU A 92 -2.12 6.37 -5.32
C LEU A 92 -0.96 7.37 -5.28
N GLY A 93 -0.92 8.21 -4.26
CA GLY A 93 0.23 9.06 -3.97
C GLY A 93 1.20 8.36 -3.02
N TYR A 94 2.47 8.71 -3.12
CA TYR A 94 3.43 8.40 -2.08
C TYR A 94 4.56 9.43 -2.06
N GLY A 95 5.29 9.51 -0.95
CA GLY A 95 6.41 10.44 -0.83
C GLY A 95 7.28 10.14 0.36
N TRP A 96 8.52 10.59 0.30
CA TRP A 96 9.48 10.50 1.40
C TRP A 96 10.12 11.84 1.69
N GLU A 97 10.39 12.06 2.97
CA GLU A 97 11.19 13.18 3.46
C GLU A 97 12.60 12.63 3.68
N ASP A 98 13.56 13.15 2.91
CA ASP A 98 14.97 12.83 3.14
C ASP A 98 15.47 13.67 4.33
N MET A 99 16.47 13.14 5.04
CA MET A 99 17.15 13.82 6.15
C MET A 99 17.73 15.19 5.74
N ASN A 100 17.96 15.39 4.44
CA ASN A 100 18.51 16.60 3.85
C ASN A 100 17.46 17.67 3.53
N THR A 101 16.28 17.63 4.16
CA THR A 101 15.13 18.55 4.00
C THR A 101 14.42 18.52 2.65
N SER A 102 14.92 17.77 1.67
CA SER A 102 14.22 17.57 0.39
C SER A 102 13.04 16.63 0.56
N VAL A 103 11.95 16.93 -0.14
CA VAL A 103 10.75 16.10 -0.18
C VAL A 103 10.57 15.59 -1.59
N THR A 104 10.61 14.27 -1.76
CA THR A 104 10.28 13.66 -3.05
C THR A 104 8.89 13.09 -2.96
N VAL A 105 8.03 13.46 -3.91
CA VAL A 105 6.70 12.88 -4.04
C VAL A 105 6.51 12.28 -5.41
N SER A 106 5.62 11.30 -5.47
CA SER A 106 5.34 10.58 -6.68
C SER A 106 3.89 10.15 -6.65
N LYS A 107 3.29 10.09 -7.84
CA LYS A 107 1.87 9.83 -7.99
C LYS A 107 1.65 8.86 -9.13
N VAL A 108 0.74 7.94 -8.90
CA VAL A 108 0.30 6.97 -9.89
C VAL A 108 -1.16 7.24 -10.16
N ARG A 109 -1.46 7.86 -11.31
CA ARG A 109 -2.85 8.04 -11.75
C ARG A 109 -3.34 6.76 -12.41
N LEU A 110 -4.44 6.21 -11.90
CA LEU A 110 -5.04 5.02 -12.46
C LEU A 110 -5.97 5.44 -13.58
N ARG A 111 -5.51 5.28 -14.82
CA ARG A 111 -6.34 5.53 -16.00
C ARG A 111 -7.35 4.40 -16.16
N GLU A 112 -8.56 4.77 -16.55
CA GLU A 112 -9.44 3.82 -17.21
C GLU A 112 -8.70 3.28 -18.43
N ALA A 113 -8.59 1.97 -18.55
CA ALA A 113 -8.25 1.38 -19.83
C ALA A 113 -9.37 1.79 -20.78
N SER A 114 -9.12 2.86 -21.56
CA SER A 114 -9.99 3.28 -22.64
C SER A 114 -9.93 2.20 -23.70
N GLY A 115 -10.70 1.13 -23.48
CA GLY A 115 -10.90 0.07 -24.45
C GLY A 115 -11.74 0.65 -25.57
N THR A 116 -11.11 1.21 -26.59
CA THR A 116 -11.67 1.16 -27.92
C THR A 116 -11.61 -0.32 -28.32
N PRO A 117 -12.75 -1.03 -28.47
CA PRO A 117 -12.70 -2.41 -28.92
C PRO A 117 -12.17 -2.40 -30.35
N SER A 118 -10.93 -2.88 -30.54
CA SER A 118 -10.44 -3.20 -31.88
C SER A 118 -11.25 -4.39 -32.39
N PRO A 119 -11.92 -4.30 -33.54
CA PRO A 119 -12.71 -5.41 -34.06
C PRO A 119 -11.78 -6.40 -34.75
N SER A 120 -11.18 -7.32 -34.00
CA SER A 120 -10.49 -8.45 -34.61
C SER A 120 -10.61 -9.74 -33.81
N THR A 121 -11.42 -10.63 -34.39
CA THR A 121 -11.41 -12.10 -34.30
C THR A 121 -11.89 -12.74 -32.99
N ALA A 122 -13.05 -13.39 -33.13
CA ALA A 122 -13.65 -14.29 -32.17
C ALA A 122 -12.74 -15.50 -31.86
N ALA A 123 -12.22 -15.55 -30.63
CA ALA A 123 -11.94 -16.76 -29.86
C ALA A 123 -11.72 -16.35 -28.39
N ASP A 124 -12.27 -17.13 -27.46
CA ASP A 124 -12.16 -17.03 -26.00
C ASP A 124 -13.01 -15.96 -25.28
N SER A 125 -14.34 -16.07 -25.45
CA SER A 125 -15.36 -15.22 -24.80
C SER A 125 -15.59 -15.44 -23.30
N ASP A 126 -14.94 -16.40 -22.63
CA ASP A 126 -15.16 -16.62 -21.19
C ASP A 126 -14.06 -16.01 -20.30
N CYS A 127 -12.87 -15.74 -20.83
CA CYS A 127 -11.74 -15.23 -20.03
C CYS A 127 -11.70 -13.68 -19.95
N LEU A 128 -12.44 -12.98 -20.83
CA LEU A 128 -12.45 -11.51 -20.90
C LEU A 128 -13.53 -10.85 -20.03
N LEU A 129 -14.51 -11.60 -19.54
CA LEU A 129 -15.60 -11.05 -18.71
C LEU A 129 -15.15 -10.66 -17.30
N TYR A 130 -14.05 -11.24 -16.80
CA TYR A 130 -13.43 -10.80 -15.54
C TYR A 130 -12.45 -9.62 -15.71
N SER A 131 -11.99 -9.36 -16.93
CA SER A 131 -11.11 -8.24 -17.25
C SER A 131 -11.87 -6.91 -17.47
N SER A 132 -13.20 -6.98 -17.67
CA SER A 132 -14.03 -5.81 -18.02
C SER A 132 -14.96 -5.30 -16.91
N LEU A 133 -14.87 -5.81 -15.67
CA LEU A 133 -15.39 -5.06 -14.54
C LEU A 133 -14.44 -3.89 -14.32
N SER A 134 -14.79 -2.75 -14.92
CA SER A 134 -14.13 -1.44 -14.84
C SER A 134 -14.11 -0.90 -13.41
N GLN A 135 -13.47 -1.63 -12.49
CA GLN A 135 -13.10 -1.12 -11.19
C GLN A 135 -11.79 -0.36 -11.36
N THR A 136 -11.93 0.84 -11.92
CA THR A 136 -10.90 1.86 -11.92
C THR A 136 -10.67 2.33 -10.49
N GLY A 137 -9.40 2.41 -10.08
CA GLY A 137 -9.02 2.93 -8.77
C GLY A 137 -8.20 1.97 -7.92
N VAL A 138 -7.76 2.47 -6.76
CA VAL A 138 -6.68 1.84 -5.98
C VAL A 138 -7.11 0.48 -5.43
N ARG A 139 -6.40 -0.55 -5.88
CA ARG A 139 -6.52 -1.93 -5.38
C ARG A 139 -5.51 -2.16 -4.27
N PHE A 140 -5.86 -3.03 -3.33
CA PHE A 140 -5.00 -3.29 -2.19
C PHE A 140 -3.67 -3.95 -2.58
N GLY A 141 -3.64 -4.77 -3.64
CA GLY A 141 -2.38 -5.32 -4.16
C GLY A 141 -1.35 -4.25 -4.52
N MET A 142 -1.80 -3.14 -5.10
CA MET A 142 -0.91 -2.03 -5.48
C MET A 142 -0.34 -1.32 -4.26
N LEU A 143 -1.21 -1.01 -3.29
CA LEU A 143 -0.79 -0.39 -2.03
C LEU A 143 0.17 -1.29 -1.26
N TYR A 144 -0.14 -2.59 -1.19
CA TYR A 144 0.69 -3.59 -0.52
C TYR A 144 2.07 -3.70 -1.15
N ASP A 145 2.14 -3.85 -2.48
CA ASP A 145 3.40 -4.02 -3.21
C ASP A 145 4.30 -2.78 -3.05
N LEU A 146 3.71 -1.58 -3.12
CA LEU A 146 4.43 -0.32 -2.89
C LEU A 146 5.04 -0.26 -1.48
N VAL A 147 4.22 -0.51 -0.46
CA VAL A 147 4.68 -0.46 0.94
C VAL A 147 5.70 -1.56 1.23
N GLN A 148 5.43 -2.81 0.81
CA GLN A 148 6.33 -3.95 1.03
C GLN A 148 7.68 -3.75 0.33
N HIS A 149 7.68 -3.22 -0.90
CA HIS A 149 8.91 -2.97 -1.63
C HIS A 149 9.77 -1.95 -0.91
N HIS A 150 9.24 -0.76 -0.64
CA HIS A 150 10.01 0.32 -0.02
C HIS A 150 10.40 0.00 1.42
N ALA A 151 9.53 -0.63 2.22
CA ALA A 151 9.88 -1.10 3.56
C ALA A 151 11.03 -2.12 3.57
N GLY A 152 11.22 -2.86 2.48
CA GLY A 152 12.29 -3.86 2.37
C GLY A 152 13.55 -3.38 1.67
N ASN A 153 13.41 -2.44 0.76
CA ASN A 153 14.42 -2.01 -0.20
C ASN A 153 14.59 -0.50 -0.07
N HIS A 154 15.40 -0.10 0.91
CA HIS A 154 15.81 1.28 1.13
C HIS A 154 17.30 1.31 1.51
N GLU A 155 17.90 2.49 1.52
CA GLU A 155 19.35 2.65 1.74
C GLU A 155 19.71 3.02 3.19
N TYR A 156 18.72 3.46 3.98
CA TYR A 156 18.91 4.00 5.34
C TYR A 156 18.79 2.91 6.42
N SER A 157 19.25 3.18 7.65
CA SER A 157 19.16 2.18 8.73
C SER A 157 17.72 1.76 9.04
N SER A 158 16.76 2.67 8.91
CA SER A 158 15.36 2.44 9.25
C SER A 158 14.44 3.27 8.37
N LEU A 159 13.45 2.61 7.75
CA LEU A 159 12.34 3.27 7.06
C LEU A 159 11.04 3.07 7.83
N TRP A 160 10.37 4.19 8.07
CA TRP A 160 9.01 4.20 8.60
C TRP A 160 8.03 4.55 7.50
N PHE A 161 6.85 3.94 7.55
CA PHE A 161 5.76 4.25 6.62
C PHE A 161 4.45 4.47 7.36
N ARG A 162 3.55 5.26 6.78
CA ARG A 162 2.14 5.32 7.16
C ARG A 162 1.27 5.50 5.94
N VAL A 163 0.04 5.00 5.99
CA VAL A 163 -0.98 5.26 4.97
C VAL A 163 -1.95 6.32 5.46
N VAL A 164 -2.15 7.34 4.63
CA VAL A 164 -3.04 8.47 4.88
C VAL A 164 -4.18 8.45 3.85
N TRP A 165 -5.40 8.60 4.32
CA TRP A 165 -6.65 8.49 3.58
C TRP A 165 -7.46 9.76 3.72
N GLY A 166 -7.73 10.42 2.60
CA GLY A 166 -8.60 11.58 2.45
C GLY A 166 -8.11 12.86 3.13
N ARG A 167 -7.74 12.80 4.41
CA ARG A 167 -7.33 13.94 5.21
C ARG A 167 -6.24 13.58 6.22
N LEU A 168 -5.38 14.55 6.52
CA LEU A 168 -4.52 14.52 7.68
C LEU A 168 -5.36 14.77 8.93
N TRP A 169 -5.17 13.94 9.97
CA TRP A 169 -5.97 14.01 11.20
C TRP A 169 -5.72 15.30 12.00
N MET A 170 -4.58 15.94 11.79
CA MET A 170 -4.21 17.26 12.31
C MET A 170 -3.28 17.92 11.28
N PRO A 171 -3.42 19.23 10.98
CA PRO A 171 -2.34 19.96 10.33
C PRO A 171 -1.18 20.01 11.33
N THR A 172 -0.18 19.16 11.17
CA THR A 172 1.12 19.41 11.79
C THR A 172 1.62 20.70 11.16
N GLU A 173 1.59 21.81 11.89
CA GLU A 173 2.13 23.06 11.39
C GLU A 173 3.59 22.85 10.97
N GLY A 174 3.91 23.16 9.71
CA GLY A 174 5.21 23.72 9.35
C GLY A 174 6.17 22.91 8.50
N THR A 175 5.93 21.64 8.14
CA THR A 175 6.86 20.90 7.26
C THR A 175 6.46 20.97 5.78
N THR A 176 7.45 21.02 4.89
CA THR A 176 7.26 20.90 3.43
C THR A 176 6.46 19.64 3.09
N MET A 177 6.77 18.53 3.76
CA MET A 177 6.06 17.25 3.59
C MET A 177 4.55 17.36 3.88
N THR A 178 4.15 18.12 4.89
CA THR A 178 2.72 18.28 5.23
C THR A 178 1.95 18.94 4.09
N ARG A 179 2.48 20.05 3.54
CA ARG A 179 1.85 20.77 2.42
C ARG A 179 1.75 19.91 1.17
N VAL A 180 2.86 19.27 0.79
CA VAL A 180 2.88 18.43 -0.41
C VAL A 180 1.94 17.23 -0.25
N CYS A 181 1.84 16.66 0.96
CA CYS A 181 0.87 15.61 1.23
C CYS A 181 -0.58 16.07 1.16
N GLU A 182 -0.90 17.30 1.59
CA GLU A 182 -2.26 17.85 1.45
C GLU A 182 -2.64 18.00 -0.03
N GLU A 183 -1.76 18.57 -0.84
CA GLU A 183 -1.94 18.71 -2.30
C GLU A 183 -2.10 17.33 -2.95
N LEU A 184 -1.21 16.39 -2.62
CA LEU A 184 -1.26 15.04 -3.16
C LEU A 184 -2.53 14.28 -2.74
N LEU A 185 -3.03 14.48 -1.51
CA LEU A 185 -4.28 13.91 -1.02
C LEU A 185 -5.52 14.48 -1.72
N GLN A 186 -5.49 15.76 -2.13
CA GLN A 186 -6.60 16.33 -2.91
C GLN A 186 -6.77 15.61 -4.25
N GLU A 187 -5.68 15.17 -4.85
CA GLU A 187 -5.69 14.47 -6.14
C GLU A 187 -5.88 12.96 -6.03
N SER A 188 -5.23 12.32 -5.05
CA SER A 188 -5.17 10.86 -4.93
C SER A 188 -6.18 10.29 -3.95
N SER A 189 -6.56 11.07 -2.94
CA SER A 189 -7.32 10.63 -1.76
C SER A 189 -6.66 9.53 -0.92
N VAL A 190 -5.49 9.03 -1.32
CA VAL A 190 -4.66 8.11 -0.53
C VAL A 190 -3.18 8.37 -0.80
N VAL A 191 -2.42 8.56 0.27
CA VAL A 191 -0.97 8.80 0.23
C VAL A 191 -0.25 7.85 1.16
N VAL A 192 0.83 7.23 0.68
CA VAL A 192 1.80 6.54 1.53
C VAL A 192 2.94 7.48 1.85
N GLN A 193 3.13 7.79 3.12
CA GLN A 193 4.25 8.62 3.57
C GLN A 193 5.34 7.75 4.12
N PHE A 194 6.56 8.02 3.69
CA PHE A 194 7.78 7.39 4.13
C PHE A 194 8.63 8.40 4.89
N TYR A 195 9.30 7.93 5.93
CA TYR A 195 10.16 8.75 6.77
C TYR A 195 11.41 7.97 7.14
N HIS A 196 12.56 8.50 6.74
CA HIS A 196 13.86 7.91 7.06
C HIS A 196 14.32 8.35 8.44
N ILE A 197 14.80 7.38 9.24
CA ILE A 197 15.47 7.67 10.50
C ILE A 197 16.84 7.00 10.49
N GLU A 198 17.88 7.79 10.70
CA GLU A 198 19.23 7.33 10.98
C GLU A 198 19.34 7.18 12.50
N ASP A 199 18.98 6.00 12.98
CA ASP A 199 18.99 5.67 14.42
C ASP A 199 20.34 5.09 14.88
N GLY A 200 21.36 5.09 14.02
CA GLY A 200 22.65 4.44 14.26
C GLY A 200 22.53 2.92 14.45
N GLY A 201 21.34 2.36 14.19
CA GLY A 201 21.03 0.95 14.32
C GLY A 201 21.48 0.12 13.12
N LYS A 202 21.23 -1.18 13.19
CA LYS A 202 21.40 -2.06 12.03
C LYS A 202 20.32 -1.73 10.99
N HIS A 203 20.68 -1.82 9.72
CA HIS A 203 19.73 -1.74 8.61
C HIS A 203 18.57 -2.72 8.83
N GLU A 204 17.34 -2.23 8.74
CA GLU A 204 16.13 -3.02 8.89
C GLU A 204 15.22 -2.91 7.66
N PRO A 205 14.94 -4.01 6.93
CA PRO A 205 15.39 -5.37 7.22
C PRO A 205 16.88 -5.57 6.93
N ALA A 206 17.54 -6.43 7.70
CA ALA A 206 18.97 -6.68 7.56
C ALA A 206 19.35 -7.41 6.25
N ASP A 207 18.43 -8.17 5.69
CA ASP A 207 18.56 -8.86 4.40
C ASP A 207 17.32 -8.58 3.54
N PRO A 208 17.39 -7.62 2.60
CA PRO A 208 16.31 -7.32 1.65
C PRO A 208 15.86 -8.53 0.83
N ALA A 209 16.76 -9.45 0.50
CA ALA A 209 16.40 -10.66 -0.25
C ALA A 209 15.62 -11.66 0.61
N ALA A 210 15.97 -11.81 1.89
CA ALA A 210 15.16 -12.60 2.83
C ALA A 210 13.79 -11.96 3.09
N TRP A 211 13.76 -10.64 3.17
CA TRP A 211 12.52 -9.88 3.26
C TRP A 211 11.60 -10.16 2.06
N ASP A 212 12.11 -10.02 0.84
CA ASP A 212 11.32 -10.26 -0.36
C ASP A 212 10.83 -11.71 -0.45
N ARG A 213 11.67 -12.69 -0.12
CA ARG A 213 11.24 -14.11 -0.05
C ARG A 213 10.08 -14.32 0.93
N SER A 214 10.01 -13.50 1.98
CA SER A 214 9.03 -13.67 3.07
C SER A 214 7.76 -12.86 2.84
N PHE A 215 7.81 -11.70 2.18
CA PHE A 215 6.66 -10.79 2.12
C PHE A 215 6.27 -10.38 0.71
N ARG A 216 7.13 -10.56 -0.30
CA ARG A 216 6.76 -10.23 -1.67
C ARG A 216 5.73 -11.23 -2.19
N SER A 217 4.66 -10.70 -2.76
CA SER A 217 3.67 -11.52 -3.47
C SER A 217 4.22 -11.96 -4.84
N GLU A 218 3.90 -13.17 -5.29
CA GLU A 218 4.27 -13.68 -6.62
C GLU A 218 3.72 -12.80 -7.76
N GLY A 219 2.55 -12.19 -7.55
CA GLY A 219 1.94 -11.27 -8.51
C GLY A 219 2.43 -9.83 -8.41
N PHE A 220 3.58 -9.59 -7.77
CA PHE A 220 4.13 -8.28 -7.46
C PHE A 220 4.23 -7.38 -8.70
N GLN A 221 3.70 -6.16 -8.57
CA GLN A 221 3.79 -5.12 -9.59
C GLN A 221 4.01 -3.77 -8.91
N LEU A 222 5.18 -3.18 -9.14
CA LEU A 222 5.40 -1.76 -8.85
C LEU A 222 4.67 -0.95 -9.91
N PRO A 223 3.75 -0.05 -9.53
CA PRO A 223 3.10 0.83 -10.49
C PRO A 223 4.13 1.71 -11.21
N GLU A 224 3.93 2.03 -12.49
CA GLU A 224 4.73 3.06 -13.18
C GLU A 224 4.36 4.44 -12.60
N MET A 225 5.36 5.22 -12.19
CA MET A 225 5.16 6.40 -11.34
C MET A 225 5.67 7.65 -12.04
N GLU A 226 4.89 8.72 -12.01
CA GLU A 226 5.34 10.06 -12.38
C GLU A 226 5.91 10.70 -11.10
N SER A 227 7.23 10.88 -11.08
CA SER A 227 7.96 11.45 -9.94
C SER A 227 8.20 12.94 -10.11
N GLU A 228 8.03 13.69 -9.02
CA GLU A 228 8.31 15.12 -8.94
C GLU A 228 9.11 15.40 -7.65
N GLU A 229 10.31 15.96 -7.81
CA GLU A 229 11.14 16.41 -6.68
C GLU A 229 10.73 17.83 -6.28
N VAL A 230 10.43 18.04 -4.99
CA VAL A 230 10.03 19.33 -4.43
C VAL A 230 11.10 19.78 -3.43
N PHE A 231 11.71 20.95 -3.70
CA PHE A 231 12.76 21.57 -2.89
C PHE A 231 12.20 22.62 -1.94
#